data_AF-A0A6P0ISZ3-F1
#
_entry.id   AF-A0A6P0ISZ3-F1
#
_cell.length_a   1.000
_cell.length_b   1.000
_cell.length_c   1.000
_cell.angle_alpha   90.00
_cell.angle_beta   90.00
_cell.angle_gamma   90.00
#
_symmetry.space_group_name_H-M   'P 1'
#
loop_
_entity.id
_entity.type
_entity.pdbx_description
1 polymer ?
#
loop_
_entity_poly.entity_id
_entity_poly.type
_entity_poly.pdbx_seq_one_letter_code
_entity_poly.pdbx_strand_id
1 'polypeptide(L)'
;PTLQGDIPAIVMEFLCDTEGGEYSNKPTYPPGKWFYYEQVLQVPNYVIFEPDTGVIEVYRLDDSGRYQLQPPDGNNRYWIDEISLFLGIWQGTKENGTGYWLRWWDQPGELLLWGSELVIEEQQRAQQERQRAEQERQRAEQERQRAEKLAAQLRAAGIEPQG
;
A
#
# COMPACT_ATOMS: atom_id res chain seq x y z
N PRO A 1 -34.67 3.66 -3.72
CA PRO A 1 -34.58 3.96 -2.27
C PRO A 1 -33.11 3.98 -1.83
N THR A 2 -32.52 5.17 -1.73
CA THR A 2 -31.24 5.40 -1.04
C THR A 2 -31.55 5.83 0.39
N LEU A 3 -31.78 4.83 1.26
CA LEU A 3 -31.97 5.07 2.69
C LEU A 3 -30.58 5.21 3.34
N GLN A 4 -29.98 6.39 3.15
CA GLN A 4 -28.85 6.95 3.90
C GLN A 4 -27.46 6.29 3.68
N GLY A 5 -26.49 7.11 3.25
CA GLY A 5 -25.09 6.74 2.99
C GLY A 5 -24.64 7.09 1.57
N ASP A 6 -23.38 7.51 1.41
CA ASP A 6 -22.78 7.70 0.08
C ASP A 6 -22.64 6.34 -0.62
N ILE A 7 -22.78 6.34 -1.95
CA ILE A 7 -22.56 5.14 -2.76
C ILE A 7 -21.07 4.79 -2.64
N PRO A 8 -20.70 3.53 -2.30
CA PRO A 8 -19.31 3.15 -2.22
C PRO A 8 -18.63 3.33 -3.57
N ALA A 9 -17.37 3.73 -3.57
CA ALA A 9 -16.55 3.82 -4.78
C ALA A 9 -16.31 2.45 -5.44
N ILE A 10 -16.26 1.40 -4.60
CA ILE A 10 -15.89 0.05 -5.03
C ILE A 10 -16.56 -1.00 -4.14
N VAL A 11 -16.97 -2.10 -4.76
CA VAL A 11 -17.39 -3.33 -4.09
C VAL A 11 -16.45 -4.45 -4.54
N MET A 12 -16.03 -5.29 -3.59
CA MET A 12 -15.14 -6.42 -3.85
C MET A 12 -15.77 -7.70 -3.28
N GLU A 13 -15.85 -8.72 -4.11
CA GLU A 13 -16.31 -10.05 -3.73
C GLU A 13 -15.13 -11.04 -3.76
N PHE A 14 -15.02 -11.85 -2.72
CA PHE A 14 -13.97 -12.84 -2.56
C PHE A 14 -14.57 -14.22 -2.81
N LEU A 15 -14.06 -14.92 -3.83
CA LEU A 15 -14.45 -16.29 -4.09
C LEU A 15 -13.90 -17.21 -3.00
N CYS A 16 -14.77 -17.99 -2.37
CA CYS A 16 -14.39 -19.12 -1.55
C CYS A 16 -15.00 -20.41 -2.12
N ASP A 17 -14.31 -21.53 -1.88
CA ASP A 17 -14.49 -22.86 -2.51
C ASP A 17 -15.84 -23.57 -2.23
N THR A 18 -16.90 -22.84 -1.85
CA THR A 18 -18.25 -23.41 -1.81
C THR A 18 -18.90 -23.33 -3.19
N GLU A 19 -18.83 -24.44 -3.92
CA GLU A 19 -19.62 -24.70 -5.12
C GLU A 19 -21.10 -24.31 -4.94
N GLY A 20 -21.59 -23.46 -5.84
CA GLY A 20 -22.99 -23.42 -6.23
C GLY A 20 -23.83 -22.27 -5.68
N GLY A 21 -23.79 -21.12 -6.37
CA GLY A 21 -24.94 -20.21 -6.43
C GLY A 21 -24.69 -18.71 -6.31
N GLU A 22 -23.46 -18.26 -6.05
CA GLU A 22 -23.23 -16.85 -5.67
C GLU A 22 -23.26 -15.83 -6.82
N TYR A 23 -23.20 -16.28 -8.07
CA TYR A 23 -23.38 -15.42 -9.25
C TYR A 23 -24.79 -15.52 -9.80
N SER A 24 -25.72 -14.96 -9.05
CA SER A 24 -27.03 -14.66 -9.60
C SER A 24 -26.93 -13.35 -10.38
N ASN A 25 -27.21 -13.37 -11.68
CA ASN A 25 -27.57 -12.18 -12.45
C ASN A 25 -29.10 -12.00 -12.46
N LYS A 26 -29.82 -12.72 -11.59
CA LYS A 26 -31.27 -12.76 -11.61
C LYS A 26 -31.82 -11.38 -11.22
N PRO A 27 -32.70 -10.78 -12.06
CA PRO A 27 -33.42 -9.57 -11.70
C PRO A 27 -34.61 -9.87 -10.76
N THR A 28 -34.87 -11.14 -10.45
CA THR A 28 -35.98 -11.59 -9.60
C THR A 28 -35.56 -11.71 -8.14
N TYR A 29 -36.46 -11.35 -7.22
CA TYR A 29 -36.16 -11.28 -5.79
C TYR A 29 -35.81 -12.64 -5.14
N PRO A 30 -34.78 -12.69 -4.26
CA PRO A 30 -33.82 -11.62 -4.02
C PRO A 30 -32.90 -11.44 -5.24
N PRO A 31 -32.72 -10.19 -5.74
CA PRO A 31 -31.89 -9.94 -6.90
C PRO A 31 -30.47 -10.39 -6.61
N GLY A 32 -29.79 -10.88 -7.64
CA GLY A 32 -28.40 -11.27 -7.49
C GLY A 32 -27.48 -10.06 -7.29
N LYS A 33 -26.35 -10.28 -6.58
CA LYS A 33 -25.39 -9.23 -6.20
C LYS A 33 -25.01 -8.32 -7.37
N TRP A 34 -24.70 -8.93 -8.53
CA TRP A 34 -24.39 -8.20 -9.76
C TRP A 34 -25.47 -7.19 -10.15
N PHE A 35 -26.72 -7.65 -10.29
CA PHE A 35 -27.84 -6.79 -10.66
C PHE A 35 -28.05 -5.68 -9.63
N TYR A 36 -27.91 -6.01 -8.34
CA TYR A 36 -28.09 -5.02 -7.29
C TYR A 36 -27.04 -3.91 -7.35
N TYR A 37 -25.77 -4.24 -7.49
CA TYR A 37 -24.70 -3.23 -7.58
C TYR A 37 -24.73 -2.46 -8.90
N GLU A 38 -25.06 -3.12 -10.01
CA GLU A 38 -25.11 -2.49 -11.35
C GLU A 38 -26.34 -1.61 -11.54
N GLN A 39 -27.54 -2.14 -11.25
CA GLN A 39 -28.81 -1.53 -11.65
C GLN A 39 -29.52 -0.78 -10.51
N VAL A 40 -29.22 -1.10 -9.24
CA VAL A 40 -29.88 -0.48 -8.08
C VAL A 40 -28.99 0.54 -7.39
N LEU A 41 -27.77 0.15 -7.00
CA LEU A 41 -26.82 1.06 -6.33
C LEU A 41 -25.93 1.83 -7.30
N GLN A 42 -25.70 1.33 -8.51
CA GLN A 42 -24.81 1.93 -9.51
C GLN A 42 -23.40 2.19 -8.94
N VAL A 43 -22.82 1.19 -8.28
CA VAL A 43 -21.46 1.27 -7.73
C VAL A 43 -20.47 1.37 -8.90
N PRO A 44 -19.55 2.36 -8.94
CA PRO A 44 -18.69 2.58 -10.11
C PRO A 44 -17.76 1.42 -10.43
N ASN A 45 -17.22 0.75 -9.41
CA ASN A 45 -16.28 -0.36 -9.57
C ASN A 45 -16.77 -1.62 -8.85
N TYR A 46 -16.73 -2.75 -9.55
CA TYR A 46 -17.06 -4.06 -9.02
C TYR A 46 -15.92 -5.04 -9.29
N VAL A 47 -15.40 -5.66 -8.23
CA VAL A 47 -14.22 -6.53 -8.31
C VAL A 47 -14.59 -7.94 -7.85
N ILE A 48 -14.12 -8.92 -8.60
CA ILE A 48 -14.13 -10.34 -8.21
C ILE A 48 -12.68 -10.75 -8.01
N PHE A 49 -12.38 -11.38 -6.88
CA PHE A 49 -11.04 -11.87 -6.56
C PHE A 49 -11.09 -13.32 -6.08
N GLU A 50 -10.26 -14.16 -6.70
CA GLU A 50 -10.05 -15.56 -6.31
C GLU A 50 -8.70 -15.68 -5.59
N PRO A 51 -8.69 -15.77 -4.24
CA PRO A 51 -7.47 -15.71 -3.44
C PRO A 51 -6.53 -16.91 -3.63
N ASP A 52 -7.05 -18.07 -4.03
CA ASP A 52 -6.26 -19.29 -4.20
C ASP A 52 -5.46 -19.29 -5.52
N THR A 53 -6.04 -18.73 -6.57
CA THR A 53 -5.43 -18.66 -7.91
C THR A 53 -4.75 -17.32 -8.17
N GLY A 54 -5.12 -16.27 -7.43
CA GLY A 54 -4.68 -14.91 -7.70
C GLY A 54 -5.33 -14.33 -8.95
N VAL A 55 -6.54 -14.77 -9.32
CA VAL A 55 -7.30 -14.19 -10.42
C VAL A 55 -8.09 -12.99 -9.91
N ILE A 56 -8.05 -11.89 -10.66
CA ILE A 56 -8.84 -10.68 -10.41
C ILE A 56 -9.59 -10.29 -11.68
N GLU A 57 -10.86 -9.95 -11.53
CA GLU A 57 -11.66 -9.31 -12.56
C GLU A 57 -12.17 -7.97 -12.01
N VAL A 58 -11.97 -6.90 -12.77
CA VAL A 58 -12.43 -5.56 -12.40
C VAL A 58 -13.40 -5.08 -13.45
N TYR A 59 -14.59 -4.72 -13.03
CA TYR A 59 -15.64 -4.17 -13.86
C TYR A 59 -15.91 -2.73 -13.48
N ARG A 60 -16.12 -1.88 -14.48
CA ARG A 60 -16.47 -0.48 -14.31
C ARG A 60 -17.82 -0.19 -14.92
N LEU A 61 -18.64 0.56 -14.20
CA LEU A 61 -19.93 1.02 -14.70
C LEU A 61 -19.69 2.09 -15.77
N ASP A 62 -20.23 1.87 -16.96
CA ASP A 62 -20.18 2.85 -18.04
C ASP A 62 -21.39 3.80 -18.02
N ASP A 63 -21.41 4.77 -18.94
CA ASP A 63 -22.50 5.74 -19.09
C ASP A 63 -23.84 5.08 -19.46
N SER A 64 -23.85 3.83 -19.91
CA SER A 64 -25.06 3.05 -20.18
C SER A 64 -25.64 2.39 -18.92
N GLY A 65 -24.97 2.53 -17.78
CA GLY A 65 -25.33 1.87 -16.53
C GLY A 65 -25.05 0.37 -16.56
N ARG A 66 -24.02 -0.05 -17.31
CA ARG A 66 -23.64 -1.46 -17.44
C ARG A 66 -22.17 -1.65 -17.08
N TYR A 67 -21.88 -2.75 -16.42
CA TYR A 67 -20.52 -3.12 -16.07
C TYR A 67 -19.75 -3.60 -17.30
N GLN A 68 -18.58 -3.00 -17.52
CA GLN A 68 -17.61 -3.37 -18.55
C GLN A 68 -16.34 -3.89 -17.91
N LEU A 69 -15.87 -5.05 -18.35
CA LEU A 69 -14.60 -5.62 -17.91
C LEU A 69 -13.46 -4.68 -18.29
N GLN A 70 -12.63 -4.33 -17.31
CA GLN A 70 -11.47 -3.47 -17.49
C GLN A 70 -10.21 -4.30 -17.73
N PRO A 71 -9.33 -3.90 -18.66
CA PRO A 71 -8.00 -4.47 -18.75
C PRO A 71 -7.08 -3.85 -17.68
N PRO A 72 -6.10 -4.60 -17.15
CA PRO A 72 -5.08 -4.04 -16.28
C PRO A 72 -4.05 -3.20 -17.05
N ASP A 73 -3.26 -2.42 -16.30
CA ASP A 73 -2.08 -1.71 -16.78
C ASP A 73 -0.90 -2.67 -17.07
N GLY A 74 0.23 -2.12 -17.52
CA GLY A 74 1.45 -2.89 -17.81
C GLY A 74 2.08 -3.59 -16.60
N ASN A 75 1.65 -3.27 -15.37
CA ASN A 75 2.09 -3.90 -14.13
C ASN A 75 1.01 -4.82 -13.53
N ASN A 76 -0.02 -5.17 -14.31
CA ASN A 76 -1.14 -5.99 -13.90
C ASN A 76 -1.99 -5.37 -12.77
N ARG A 77 -2.19 -4.04 -12.81
CA ARG A 77 -2.98 -3.27 -11.84
C ARG A 77 -4.12 -2.49 -12.50
N TYR A 78 -5.14 -2.15 -11.73
CA TYR A 78 -6.36 -1.49 -12.18
C TYR A 78 -6.49 -0.14 -11.52
N TRP A 79 -6.56 0.92 -12.31
CA TRP A 79 -6.77 2.26 -11.79
C TRP A 79 -8.23 2.45 -11.35
N ILE A 80 -8.43 2.91 -10.12
CA ILE A 80 -9.75 3.21 -9.54
C ILE A 80 -9.85 4.73 -9.35
N ASP A 81 -10.55 5.40 -10.26
CA ASP A 81 -10.59 6.87 -10.33
C ASP A 81 -11.13 7.52 -9.05
N GLU A 82 -12.19 6.94 -8.48
CA GLU A 82 -12.95 7.47 -7.34
C GLU A 82 -12.10 7.58 -6.06
N ILE A 83 -11.03 6.80 -5.97
CA ILE A 83 -10.10 6.81 -4.82
C ILE A 83 -8.67 7.14 -5.24
N SER A 84 -8.40 7.35 -6.54
CA SER A 84 -7.09 7.70 -7.09
C SER A 84 -5.97 6.73 -6.70
N LEU A 85 -6.27 5.44 -6.73
CA LEU A 85 -5.34 4.35 -6.41
C LEU A 85 -5.38 3.26 -7.46
N PHE A 86 -4.27 2.55 -7.62
CA PHE A 86 -4.23 1.29 -8.34
C PHE A 86 -4.55 0.13 -7.40
N LEU A 87 -5.50 -0.72 -7.78
CA LEU A 87 -5.73 -2.02 -7.19
C LEU A 87 -4.91 -3.07 -7.93
N GLY A 88 -4.25 -3.97 -7.21
CA GLY A 88 -3.53 -5.06 -7.83
C GLY A 88 -3.30 -6.23 -6.89
N ILE A 89 -2.72 -7.28 -7.43
CA ILE A 89 -2.39 -8.49 -6.69
C ILE A 89 -0.94 -8.41 -6.21
N TRP A 90 -0.75 -8.76 -4.94
CA TRP A 90 0.55 -8.95 -4.33
C TRP A 90 0.63 -10.37 -3.77
N GLN A 91 1.72 -11.07 -4.09
CA GLN A 91 1.97 -12.40 -3.56
C GLN A 91 2.95 -12.30 -2.39
N GLY A 92 2.57 -12.84 -1.24
CA GLY A 92 3.45 -12.88 -0.08
C GLY A 92 2.77 -13.35 1.20
N THR A 93 3.48 -13.17 2.31
CA THR A 93 3.07 -13.67 3.61
C THR A 93 2.49 -12.55 4.47
N LYS A 94 1.25 -12.73 4.93
CA LYS A 94 0.61 -11.96 6.00
C LYS A 94 0.40 -12.87 7.21
N GLU A 95 0.13 -12.30 8.38
CA GLU A 95 -0.21 -12.99 9.64
C GLU A 95 -1.06 -14.27 9.49
N ASN A 96 -1.98 -14.31 8.51
CA ASN A 96 -2.90 -15.42 8.29
C ASN A 96 -2.47 -16.45 7.21
N GLY A 97 -1.28 -16.30 6.60
CA GLY A 97 -0.77 -17.24 5.62
C GLY A 97 0.02 -16.61 4.46
N THR A 98 0.56 -17.47 3.62
CA THR A 98 1.20 -17.09 2.35
C THR A 98 0.22 -17.32 1.22
N GLY A 99 0.05 -16.33 0.35
CA GLY A 99 -0.91 -16.41 -0.76
C GLY A 99 -0.97 -15.12 -1.57
N TYR A 100 -2.05 -14.98 -2.34
CA TYR A 100 -2.36 -13.77 -3.09
C TYR A 100 -3.21 -12.82 -2.26
N TRP A 101 -2.88 -11.54 -2.31
CA TRP A 101 -3.56 -10.48 -1.58
C TRP A 101 -3.85 -9.31 -2.50
N LEU A 102 -4.99 -8.67 -2.32
CA LEU A 102 -5.23 -7.37 -2.91
C LEU A 102 -4.43 -6.30 -2.14
N ARG A 103 -3.74 -5.44 -2.88
CA ARG A 103 -2.99 -4.29 -2.36
C ARG A 103 -3.29 -3.04 -3.18
N TRP A 104 -2.94 -1.91 -2.60
CA TRP A 104 -3.11 -0.59 -3.21
C TRP A 104 -1.75 0.01 -3.54
N TRP A 105 -1.65 0.66 -4.69
CA TRP A 105 -0.54 1.53 -5.05
C TRP A 105 -1.04 2.94 -5.31
N ASP A 106 -0.22 3.92 -4.99
CA ASP A 106 -0.51 5.32 -5.30
C ASP A 106 -0.30 5.63 -6.80
N GLN A 107 -0.57 6.88 -7.20
CA GLN A 107 -0.43 7.32 -8.59
C GLN A 107 1.02 7.20 -9.14
N PRO A 108 2.08 7.54 -8.37
CA PRO A 108 3.47 7.20 -8.72
C PRO A 108 3.73 5.70 -8.94
N GLY A 109 2.91 4.84 -8.34
CA GLY A 109 3.06 3.39 -8.40
C GLY A 109 3.82 2.81 -7.21
N GLU A 110 3.89 3.53 -6.09
CA GLU A 110 4.43 3.08 -4.82
C GLU A 110 3.37 2.30 -4.03
N LEU A 111 3.80 1.19 -3.41
CA LEU A 111 2.91 0.32 -2.65
C LEU A 111 2.49 1.00 -1.35
N LEU A 112 1.18 1.11 -1.12
CA LEU A 112 0.67 1.54 0.17
C LEU A 112 0.95 0.44 1.20
N LEU A 113 1.77 0.82 2.18
CA LEU A 113 2.13 -0.04 3.30
C LEU A 113 0.96 -0.17 4.27
N TRP A 114 0.85 -1.35 4.88
CA TRP A 114 -0.01 -1.52 6.04
C TRP A 114 0.54 -0.74 7.23
N GLY A 115 -0.32 -0.40 8.20
CA GLY A 115 0.12 0.33 9.39
C GLY A 115 1.28 -0.35 10.13
N SER A 116 1.30 -1.68 10.18
CA SER A 116 2.42 -2.44 10.77
C SER A 116 3.72 -2.33 9.96
N GLU A 117 3.65 -2.37 8.64
CA GLU A 117 4.80 -2.20 7.75
C GLU A 117 5.37 -0.78 7.84
N LEU A 118 4.50 0.24 7.90
CA LEU A 118 4.92 1.63 8.08
C LEU A 118 5.66 1.83 9.41
N VAL A 119 5.15 1.24 10.50
CA VAL A 119 5.82 1.31 11.81
C VAL A 119 7.21 0.67 11.77
N ILE A 120 7.35 -0.48 11.09
CA ILE A 120 8.65 -1.15 10.92
C ILE A 120 9.60 -0.26 10.11
N GLU A 121 9.12 0.33 9.02
CA GLU A 121 9.93 1.23 8.19
C GLU A 121 10.43 2.45 8.98
N GLU A 122 9.52 3.11 9.70
CA GLU A 122 9.85 4.28 10.53
C GLU A 122 10.83 3.92 11.65
N GLN A 123 10.69 2.75 12.27
CA GLN A 123 11.66 2.27 13.26
C GLN A 123 13.04 2.03 12.65
N GLN A 124 13.10 1.43 11.45
CA GLN A 124 14.36 1.22 10.74
C GLN A 124 15.03 2.54 10.36
N ARG A 125 14.26 3.51 9.85
CA ARG A 125 14.76 4.85 9.53
C ARG A 125 15.30 5.55 10.77
N ALA A 126 14.53 5.58 11.86
CA ALA A 126 14.96 6.16 13.12
C ALA A 126 16.22 5.49 13.69
N GLN A 127 16.35 4.16 13.53
CA GLN A 127 17.54 3.43 13.96
C GLN A 127 18.77 3.79 13.10
N GLN A 128 18.61 3.87 11.79
CA GLN A 128 19.71 4.26 10.88
C GLN A 128 20.18 5.69 11.15
N GLU A 129 19.26 6.63 11.36
CA GLU A 129 19.61 8.02 11.70
C GLU A 129 20.36 8.11 13.02
N ARG A 130 19.92 7.37 14.05
CA ARG A 130 20.64 7.29 15.34
C ARG A 130 22.06 6.75 15.17
N GLN A 131 22.23 5.70 14.38
CA GLN A 131 23.56 5.14 14.11
C GLN A 131 24.47 6.14 13.38
N ARG A 132 23.94 6.89 12.40
CA ARG A 132 24.70 7.93 11.70
C ARG A 132 25.11 9.06 12.65
N ALA A 133 24.16 9.56 13.45
CA ALA A 133 24.41 10.62 14.43
C ALA A 133 25.44 10.19 15.49
N GLU A 134 25.40 8.92 15.94
CA GLU A 134 26.38 8.40 16.88
C GLU A 134 27.78 8.27 16.26
N GLN A 135 27.88 7.80 15.01
CA GLN A 135 29.15 7.75 14.29
C GLN A 135 29.76 9.14 14.09
N GLU A 136 28.95 10.14 13.74
CA GLU A 136 29.42 11.53 13.60
C GLU A 136 29.90 12.09 14.93
N ARG A 137 29.17 11.85 16.03
CA ARG A 137 29.61 12.25 17.38
C ARG A 137 30.93 11.61 17.76
N GLN A 138 31.11 10.31 17.50
CA GLN A 138 32.37 9.63 17.79
C GLN A 138 33.53 10.19 16.98
N ARG A 139 33.32 10.53 15.70
CA ARG A 139 34.34 11.16 14.85
C ARG A 139 34.71 12.56 15.37
N ALA A 140 33.72 13.39 15.67
CA ALA A 140 33.95 14.73 16.20
C ALA A 140 34.71 14.70 17.54
N GLU A 141 34.36 13.76 18.42
CA GLU A 141 35.06 13.58 19.70
C GLU A 141 36.50 13.09 19.50
N GLN A 142 36.74 12.17 18.56
CA GLN A 142 38.10 11.74 18.23
C GLN A 142 38.95 12.87 17.63
N GLU A 143 38.39 13.68 16.74
CA GLU A 143 39.07 14.84 16.18
C GLU A 143 39.38 15.87 17.26
N ARG A 144 38.43 16.15 18.15
CA ARG A 144 38.63 17.03 19.30
C ARG A 144 39.75 16.54 20.19
N GLN A 145 39.76 15.26 20.57
CA GLN A 145 40.81 14.69 21.40
C GLN A 145 42.19 14.73 20.72
N ARG A 146 42.24 14.53 19.40
CA ARG A 146 43.49 14.66 18.62
C ARG A 146 43.97 16.11 18.60
N ALA A 147 43.07 17.07 18.37
CA ALA A 147 43.38 18.49 18.38
C ALA A 147 43.87 18.95 19.77
N GLU A 148 43.22 18.53 20.85
CA GLU A 148 43.62 18.83 22.22
C GLU A 148 45.00 18.25 22.56
N LYS A 149 45.28 17.00 22.17
CA LYS A 149 46.61 16.38 22.34
C LYS A 149 47.70 17.11 21.55
N LEU A 150 47.42 17.47 20.30
CA LEU A 150 48.36 18.21 19.46
C LEU A 150 48.64 19.60 20.04
N ALA A 151 47.61 20.32 20.47
CA ALA A 151 47.75 21.62 21.11
C ALA A 151 48.53 21.54 22.44
N ALA A 152 48.40 20.45 23.20
CA ALA A 152 49.21 20.21 24.40
C ALA A 152 50.70 19.96 24.06
N GLN A 153 50.99 19.17 23.02
CA GLN A 153 52.36 18.91 22.55
C GLN A 153 53.04 20.17 22.02
N LEU A 154 52.33 20.99 21.24
CA LEU A 154 52.84 22.27 20.73
C LEU A 154 53.21 23.23 21.88
N ARG A 155 52.33 23.37 22.88
CA ARG A 155 52.60 24.17 24.09
C ARG A 155 53.82 23.66 24.85
N ALA A 156 53.97 22.33 25.00
CA ALA A 156 55.13 21.73 25.66
C ALA A 156 56.45 21.99 24.89
N ALA A 157 56.38 22.15 23.58
CA ALA A 157 57.51 22.52 22.71
C ALA A 157 57.78 24.03 22.67
N GLY A 158 57.03 24.86 23.40
CA GLY A 158 57.18 26.32 23.40
C GLY A 158 56.59 27.03 22.17
N ILE A 159 55.73 26.35 21.40
CA ILE A 159 55.04 26.90 20.23
C ILE A 159 53.60 27.23 20.66
N GLU A 160 53.18 28.48 20.56
CA GLU A 160 51.79 28.85 20.80
C GLU A 160 50.90 28.34 19.65
N PRO A 161 49.93 27.45 19.90
CA PRO A 161 49.00 27.01 18.87
C PRO A 161 48.02 28.15 18.54
N GLN A 162 47.99 28.59 17.27
CA GLN A 162 46.96 29.51 16.80
C GLN A 162 45.65 28.74 16.60
N GLY A 163 44.55 29.32 17.08
CA GLY A 163 43.19 28.79 16.94
C GLY A 163 42.61 28.99 15.56
#